data_AF-A0A971QND4-F1
#
_entry.id   AF-A0A971QND4-F1
#
_cell.length_a   1.000
_cell.length_b   1.000
_cell.length_c   1.000
_cell.angle_alpha   90.00
_cell.angle_beta   90.00
_cell.angle_gamma   90.00
#
_symmetry.space_group_name_H-M   'P 1'
#
loop_
_entity.id
_entity.type
_entity.pdbx_description
1 polymer ?
#
loop_
_entity_poly.entity_id
_entity_poly.type
_entity_poly.pdbx_seq_one_letter_code
_entity_poly.pdbx_strand_id
1 'polypeptide(L)'
;MKKYIITLLALCCAAGSMAAEIVVSMESNGVLRAEGLEPGSSFTVEWASCLTNAFTNNPAPFSGLTADSNGVGSVAIPMFFRVSGTPASSIPEGMVAVPAGTNSGTDPDYGNYSLTVDAFYMDATEVTKSQWDVVYNWAVANGYSFVNVGSGKASNHPVHTVSWYDCVKWCNARSEMEGRTPCYTVSGSPYKTGQSAPDCNFEADGYRLPTSAEWEYAARGGLQGKRFPWGDTITHDNANYYANGSAYSYDASAYTTYTFHPSYDSGGYPYTSPAGSFASNGYGLYDMSGNVWEWCWDASGSLRFIRGGSWDYLANFARCGIANWYPPDLAPLSYGFRAVCR
;
A
#
# COMPACT_ATOMS: atom_id res chain seq x y z
N MET A 1 5.76 -6.40 -40.58
CA MET A 1 5.34 -7.59 -39.80
C MET A 1 5.30 -7.23 -38.33
N LYS A 2 4.34 -7.77 -37.56
CA LYS A 2 4.21 -7.51 -36.12
C LYS A 2 5.41 -8.10 -35.36
N LYS A 3 6.01 -7.35 -34.43
CA LYS A 3 6.97 -7.86 -33.43
C LYS A 3 6.26 -7.99 -32.09
N TYR A 4 6.26 -9.18 -31.51
CA TYR A 4 6.12 -9.41 -30.06
C TYR A 4 6.78 -10.75 -29.71
N ILE A 5 7.66 -10.75 -28.71
CA ILE A 5 7.69 -11.63 -27.52
C ILE A 5 8.96 -11.29 -26.69
N ILE A 6 8.85 -11.51 -25.38
CA ILE A 6 9.63 -10.95 -24.26
C ILE A 6 10.74 -11.96 -23.81
N THR A 7 11.80 -11.58 -23.07
CA THR A 7 12.02 -11.90 -21.62
C THR A 7 13.32 -11.31 -21.02
N LEU A 8 13.24 -11.03 -19.70
CA LEU A 8 14.18 -10.42 -18.71
C LEU A 8 15.05 -11.50 -17.99
N LEU A 9 16.05 -11.27 -17.11
CA LEU A 9 16.84 -10.14 -16.57
C LEU A 9 18.08 -10.77 -15.86
N ALA A 10 19.15 -10.01 -15.55
CA ALA A 10 20.08 -10.39 -14.48
C ALA A 10 20.60 -9.17 -13.69
N LEU A 11 20.69 -9.30 -12.35
CA LEU A 11 21.22 -8.28 -11.42
C LEU A 11 22.73 -8.50 -11.18
N CYS A 12 23.49 -7.41 -10.99
CA CYS A 12 24.80 -7.45 -10.35
C CYS A 12 24.72 -6.91 -8.92
N CYS A 13 25.41 -7.55 -7.97
CA CYS A 13 25.77 -6.93 -6.69
C CYS A 13 26.92 -7.70 -6.02
N ALA A 14 28.06 -7.04 -5.81
CA ALA A 14 28.95 -7.23 -4.66
C ALA A 14 30.02 -6.12 -4.69
N ALA A 15 30.36 -5.57 -3.52
CA ALA A 15 31.42 -4.56 -3.38
C ALA A 15 32.53 -5.05 -2.44
N GLY A 16 33.78 -4.66 -2.72
CA GLY A 16 34.75 -4.34 -1.66
C GLY A 16 35.83 -5.37 -1.31
N SER A 17 36.80 -5.62 -2.20
CA SER A 17 38.23 -5.30 -1.99
C SER A 17 39.07 -5.85 -3.14
N MET A 18 40.23 -5.24 -3.43
CA MET A 18 40.96 -5.31 -4.72
C MET A 18 41.40 -6.71 -5.23
N ALA A 19 40.44 -7.53 -5.64
CA ALA A 19 40.53 -8.36 -6.84
C ALA A 19 39.81 -7.63 -7.99
N ALA A 20 40.15 -7.93 -9.25
CA ALA A 20 39.49 -7.33 -10.39
C ALA A 20 37.97 -7.54 -10.33
N GLU A 21 37.20 -6.53 -10.73
CA GLU A 21 35.73 -6.56 -10.68
C GLU A 21 35.22 -7.64 -11.64
N ILE A 22 34.82 -8.80 -11.09
CA ILE A 22 34.35 -9.92 -11.89
C ILE A 22 32.95 -9.60 -12.41
N VAL A 23 32.88 -9.12 -13.64
CA VAL A 23 31.60 -8.84 -14.32
C VAL A 23 30.99 -10.17 -14.75
N VAL A 24 29.78 -10.45 -14.27
CA VAL A 24 28.99 -11.63 -14.67
C VAL A 24 27.81 -11.15 -15.50
N SER A 25 27.70 -11.64 -16.73
CA SER A 25 26.65 -11.29 -17.68
C SER A 25 26.01 -12.52 -18.31
N MET A 26 24.75 -12.40 -18.74
CA MET A 26 24.05 -13.42 -19.53
C MET A 26 23.82 -12.91 -20.94
N GLU A 27 24.36 -13.60 -21.93
CA GLU A 27 24.18 -13.29 -23.34
C GLU A 27 22.80 -13.73 -23.85
N SER A 28 22.31 -13.11 -24.93
CA SER A 28 21.00 -13.42 -25.55
C SER A 28 20.88 -14.82 -26.16
N ASN A 29 21.96 -15.61 -26.14
CA ASN A 29 22.05 -17.01 -26.53
C ASN A 29 21.95 -17.99 -25.33
N GLY A 30 21.89 -17.48 -24.09
CA GLY A 30 21.87 -18.27 -22.86
C GLY A 30 23.24 -18.58 -22.24
N VAL A 31 24.32 -17.95 -22.70
CA VAL A 31 25.69 -18.12 -22.16
C VAL A 31 25.92 -17.19 -20.97
N LEU A 32 26.38 -17.75 -19.84
CA LEU A 32 26.88 -17.00 -18.69
C LEU A 32 28.36 -16.67 -18.91
N ARG A 33 28.71 -15.38 -18.95
CA ARG A 33 30.06 -14.89 -19.19
C ARG A 33 30.60 -14.18 -17.94
N ALA A 34 31.74 -14.66 -17.43
CA ALA A 34 32.50 -14.02 -16.35
C ALA A 34 33.77 -13.37 -16.93
N GLU A 35 34.04 -12.13 -16.57
CA GLU A 35 35.19 -11.34 -17.05
C GLU A 35 36.07 -10.90 -15.88
N GLY A 36 37.33 -10.53 -16.12
CA GLY A 36 38.26 -10.09 -15.05
C GLY A 36 38.98 -11.21 -14.28
N LEU A 37 38.88 -12.47 -14.72
CA LEU A 37 39.65 -13.59 -14.16
C LEU A 37 41.06 -13.69 -14.78
N GLU A 38 42.07 -13.98 -13.95
CA GLU A 38 43.44 -14.26 -14.41
C GLU A 38 43.51 -15.58 -15.22
N PRO A 39 44.32 -15.66 -16.29
CA PRO A 39 44.45 -16.87 -17.10
C PRO A 39 44.85 -18.11 -16.28
N GLY A 40 44.03 -19.17 -16.35
CA GLY A 40 44.22 -20.41 -15.58
C GLY A 40 43.47 -20.47 -14.25
N SER A 41 42.70 -19.42 -13.89
CA SER A 41 41.83 -19.42 -12.71
C SER A 41 40.69 -20.44 -12.82
N SER A 42 40.40 -21.16 -11.73
CA SER A 42 39.22 -22.01 -11.60
C SER A 42 38.10 -21.29 -10.83
N PHE A 43 36.84 -21.43 -11.26
CA PHE A 43 35.67 -20.92 -10.55
C PHE A 43 34.55 -21.98 -10.51
N THR A 44 33.56 -21.80 -9.63
CA THR A 44 32.42 -22.70 -9.42
C THR A 44 31.09 -21.96 -9.60
N VAL A 45 30.07 -22.67 -10.08
CA VAL A 45 28.71 -22.15 -10.30
C VAL A 45 27.70 -23.14 -9.70
N GLU A 46 26.64 -22.64 -9.07
CA GLU A 46 25.58 -23.45 -8.43
C GLU A 46 24.21 -23.16 -9.07
N TRP A 47 23.30 -24.14 -9.08
CA TRP A 47 21.99 -24.04 -9.76
C TRP A 47 20.92 -24.98 -9.18
N ALA A 48 19.66 -24.82 -9.60
CA ALA A 48 18.52 -25.70 -9.26
C ALA A 48 17.69 -26.04 -10.51
N SER A 49 16.99 -27.19 -10.52
CA SER A 49 16.42 -27.79 -11.75
C SER A 49 14.90 -27.70 -11.94
N CYS A 50 14.11 -27.36 -10.92
CA CYS A 50 12.69 -27.01 -11.09
C CYS A 50 12.15 -26.16 -9.92
N LEU A 51 10.94 -25.62 -10.08
CA LEU A 51 10.28 -24.70 -9.13
C LEU A 51 9.46 -25.39 -8.02
N THR A 52 9.35 -26.73 -8.01
CA THR A 52 8.43 -27.48 -7.13
C THR A 52 9.08 -28.60 -6.31
N ASN A 53 10.39 -28.84 -6.47
CA ASN A 53 11.15 -29.73 -5.60
C ASN A 53 11.81 -28.90 -4.48
N ALA A 54 12.09 -29.54 -3.33
CA ALA A 54 12.96 -28.93 -2.33
C ALA A 54 14.37 -28.74 -2.92
N PHE A 55 14.99 -27.60 -2.65
CA PHE A 55 16.40 -27.35 -2.99
C PHE A 55 17.29 -28.39 -2.30
N THR A 56 18.27 -28.95 -3.02
CA THR A 56 19.20 -29.97 -2.50
C THR A 56 20.65 -29.49 -2.62
N ASN A 57 21.45 -29.79 -1.60
CA ASN A 57 22.83 -29.28 -1.47
C ASN A 57 23.88 -30.28 -2.00
N ASN A 58 23.53 -31.14 -2.96
CA ASN A 58 24.41 -32.23 -3.38
C ASN A 58 24.46 -32.38 -4.92
N PRO A 59 25.29 -31.58 -5.61
CA PRO A 59 25.49 -31.70 -7.05
C PRO A 59 26.30 -32.96 -7.39
N ALA A 60 25.81 -33.74 -8.35
CA ALA A 60 26.69 -34.66 -9.07
C ALA A 60 27.59 -33.83 -10.00
N PRO A 61 28.92 -33.97 -9.96
CA PRO A 61 29.80 -33.16 -10.79
C PRO A 61 29.67 -33.56 -12.27
N PHE A 62 29.60 -32.55 -13.16
CA PHE A 62 29.76 -32.77 -14.58
C PHE A 62 31.18 -33.27 -14.86
N SER A 63 31.30 -34.50 -15.37
CA SER A 63 32.57 -35.11 -15.74
C SER A 63 32.68 -35.27 -17.26
N GLY A 64 33.89 -35.09 -17.81
CA GLY A 64 34.18 -35.35 -19.22
C GLY A 64 33.90 -34.21 -20.21
N LEU A 65 33.66 -32.97 -19.76
CA LEU A 65 33.59 -31.82 -20.66
C LEU A 65 35.00 -31.49 -21.20
N THR A 66 35.11 -31.32 -22.53
CA THR A 66 36.33 -30.92 -23.22
C THR A 66 36.10 -29.62 -23.98
N ALA A 67 37.11 -28.75 -23.98
CA ALA A 67 37.10 -27.53 -24.77
C ALA A 67 37.31 -27.86 -26.26
N ASP A 68 36.76 -27.02 -27.14
CA ASP A 68 37.05 -27.05 -28.56
C ASP A 68 38.52 -26.64 -28.86
N SER A 69 38.91 -26.68 -30.13
CA SER A 69 40.25 -26.32 -30.59
C SER A 69 40.62 -24.84 -30.39
N ASN A 70 39.69 -23.99 -29.97
CA ASN A 70 39.91 -22.58 -29.63
C ASN A 70 39.92 -22.35 -28.11
N GLY A 71 39.77 -23.41 -27.30
CA GLY A 71 39.72 -23.34 -25.84
C GLY A 71 38.32 -23.13 -25.25
N VAL A 72 37.25 -23.26 -26.04
CA VAL A 72 35.87 -22.99 -25.59
C VAL A 72 35.15 -24.29 -25.24
N GLY A 73 34.78 -24.45 -23.97
CA GLY A 73 33.79 -25.46 -23.52
C GLY A 73 32.40 -24.82 -23.43
N SER A 74 31.36 -25.49 -23.93
CA SER A 74 29.98 -25.00 -23.90
C SER A 74 29.01 -26.03 -23.31
N VAL A 75 28.11 -25.59 -22.44
CA VAL A 75 27.01 -26.39 -21.90
C VAL A 75 25.75 -25.53 -21.82
N ALA A 76 24.60 -26.08 -22.22
CA ALA A 76 23.31 -25.38 -22.14
C ALA A 76 22.49 -25.92 -20.97
N ILE A 77 22.07 -25.05 -20.05
CA ILE A 77 21.27 -25.39 -18.87
C ILE A 77 19.98 -24.54 -18.89
N PRO A 78 18.78 -25.14 -18.92
CA PRO A 78 17.53 -24.38 -18.81
C PRO A 78 17.31 -23.91 -17.38
N MET A 79 17.31 -22.59 -17.17
CA MET A 79 16.86 -21.97 -15.91
C MET A 79 15.45 -21.40 -16.07
N PHE A 80 14.58 -21.66 -15.11
CA PHE A 80 13.20 -21.14 -15.10
C PHE A 80 13.08 -19.98 -14.11
N PHE A 81 12.67 -18.81 -14.59
CA PHE A 81 12.25 -17.68 -13.76
C PHE A 81 10.73 -17.47 -13.88
N ARG A 82 10.06 -17.14 -12.77
CA ARG A 82 8.65 -16.71 -12.80
C ARG A 82 8.59 -15.18 -12.72
N VAL A 83 8.37 -14.53 -13.85
CA VAL A 83 8.04 -13.09 -13.90
C VAL A 83 6.52 -12.95 -13.99
N SER A 84 5.90 -12.40 -12.95
CA SER A 84 4.49 -12.00 -12.97
C SER A 84 4.41 -10.49 -13.22
N GLY A 85 4.03 -10.10 -14.43
CA GLY A 85 3.69 -8.72 -14.77
C GLY A 85 2.21 -8.65 -15.15
N THR A 86 1.42 -7.94 -14.36
CA THR A 86 0.10 -7.46 -14.81
C THR A 86 0.33 -6.45 -15.93
N PRO A 87 -0.38 -6.49 -17.07
CA PRO A 87 -0.40 -5.37 -18.00
C PRO A 87 -0.83 -4.12 -17.24
N ALA A 88 -0.17 -2.99 -17.49
CA ALA A 88 -0.58 -1.73 -16.91
C ALA A 88 -1.95 -1.29 -17.48
N SER A 89 -3.03 -1.73 -16.82
CA SER A 89 -3.96 -0.74 -16.28
C SER A 89 -3.06 0.22 -15.50
N SER A 90 -2.84 1.42 -16.04
CA SER A 90 -1.95 2.41 -15.42
C SER A 90 -2.42 2.60 -13.99
N ILE A 91 -1.55 2.32 -13.02
CA ILE A 91 -1.82 2.55 -11.60
C ILE A 91 -2.40 3.97 -11.51
N PRO A 92 -3.63 4.15 -10.99
CA PRO A 92 -4.26 5.45 -11.03
C PRO A 92 -3.40 6.51 -10.37
N GLU A 93 -3.44 7.74 -10.88
CA GLU A 93 -2.58 8.80 -10.37
C GLU A 93 -2.80 9.01 -8.87
N GLY A 94 -1.71 8.99 -8.10
CA GLY A 94 -1.73 9.07 -6.64
C GLY A 94 -2.04 7.74 -5.91
N MET A 95 -2.23 6.62 -6.61
CA MET A 95 -2.40 5.31 -5.99
C MET A 95 -1.13 4.45 -5.98
N VAL A 96 -1.10 3.46 -5.08
CA VAL A 96 -0.11 2.38 -5.02
C VAL A 96 -0.78 1.02 -5.16
N ALA A 97 -0.03 0.02 -5.65
CA ALA A 97 -0.52 -1.35 -5.79
C ALA A 97 -0.35 -2.14 -4.49
N VAL A 98 -1.45 -2.68 -3.96
CA VAL A 98 -1.44 -3.61 -2.82
C VAL A 98 -1.57 -5.04 -3.37
N PRO A 99 -0.61 -5.95 -3.10
CA PRO A 99 -0.64 -7.29 -3.65
C PRO A 99 -1.74 -8.15 -3.02
N ALA A 100 -2.29 -9.08 -3.82
CA ALA A 100 -3.16 -10.13 -3.30
C ALA A 100 -2.39 -11.04 -2.32
N GLY A 101 -3.07 -11.54 -1.29
CA GLY A 101 -2.53 -12.57 -0.42
C GLY A 101 -3.18 -12.65 0.95
N THR A 102 -2.55 -13.42 1.83
CA THR A 102 -2.96 -13.57 3.22
C THR A 102 -1.88 -13.03 4.16
N ASN A 103 -2.27 -12.15 5.09
CA ASN A 103 -1.46 -11.71 6.22
C ASN A 103 -2.16 -12.18 7.50
N SER A 104 -1.50 -13.03 8.27
CA SER A 104 -2.01 -13.57 9.53
C SER A 104 -0.92 -13.55 10.59
N GLY A 105 -1.32 -13.58 11.85
CA GLY A 105 -0.40 -13.54 12.98
C GLY A 105 -1.11 -13.22 14.29
N THR A 106 -0.33 -12.90 15.31
CA THR A 106 -0.81 -12.40 16.60
C THR A 106 -0.38 -10.96 16.76
N ASP A 107 -1.34 -10.05 16.85
CA ASP A 107 -1.12 -8.66 17.25
C ASP A 107 -1.01 -8.61 18.80
N PRO A 108 -0.01 -7.91 19.38
CA PRO A 108 0.23 -7.90 20.83
C PRO A 108 -0.96 -7.47 21.69
N ASP A 109 -1.86 -6.61 21.18
CA ASP A 109 -3.01 -6.12 21.94
C ASP A 109 -4.38 -6.38 21.26
N TYR A 110 -4.38 -6.90 20.03
CA TYR A 110 -5.61 -7.29 19.29
C TYR A 110 -5.77 -8.82 19.14
N GLY A 111 -4.72 -9.61 19.40
CA GLY A 111 -4.76 -11.07 19.36
C GLY A 111 -4.60 -11.65 17.96
N ASN A 112 -5.11 -12.86 17.75
CA ASN A 112 -4.92 -13.58 16.48
C ASN A 112 -5.80 -13.01 15.36
N TYR A 113 -5.20 -12.75 14.20
CA TYR A 113 -5.89 -12.26 13.01
C TYR A 113 -5.50 -13.04 11.75
N SER A 114 -6.35 -13.00 10.74
CA SER A 114 -6.07 -13.50 9.39
C SER A 114 -6.84 -12.68 8.35
N LEU A 115 -6.12 -11.93 7.54
CA LEU A 115 -6.63 -11.03 6.51
C LEU A 115 -6.28 -11.62 5.15
N THR A 116 -7.27 -11.90 4.32
CA THR A 116 -7.07 -12.35 2.93
C THR A 116 -7.73 -11.34 2.00
N VAL A 117 -6.98 -10.87 1.00
CA VAL A 117 -7.41 -9.87 0.04
C VAL A 117 -6.99 -10.25 -1.38
N ASP A 118 -7.77 -9.83 -2.36
CA ASP A 118 -7.33 -9.77 -3.76
C ASP A 118 -6.33 -8.63 -3.96
N ALA A 119 -5.77 -8.48 -5.16
CA ALA A 119 -4.98 -7.31 -5.50
C ALA A 119 -5.90 -6.11 -5.73
N PHE A 120 -5.46 -4.93 -5.30
CA PHE A 120 -6.17 -3.66 -5.50
C PHE A 120 -5.18 -2.49 -5.55
N TYR A 121 -5.65 -1.33 -6.01
CA TYR A 121 -4.94 -0.07 -5.89
C TYR A 121 -5.57 0.77 -4.77
N MET A 122 -4.76 1.52 -4.03
CA MET A 122 -5.18 2.37 -2.92
C MET A 122 -4.49 3.73 -3.02
N ASP A 123 -5.21 4.82 -2.72
CA ASP A 123 -4.61 6.16 -2.64
C ASP A 123 -3.44 6.15 -1.64
N ALA A 124 -2.27 6.65 -2.08
CA ALA A 124 -1.02 6.62 -1.33
C ALA A 124 -1.15 7.35 0.03
N THR A 125 -1.95 8.41 0.06
CA THR A 125 -2.30 9.23 1.23
C THR A 125 -3.81 9.19 1.45
N GLU A 126 -4.31 9.84 2.51
CA GLU A 126 -5.72 10.21 2.55
C GLU A 126 -6.05 11.20 1.42
N VAL A 127 -7.33 11.29 1.04
CA VAL A 127 -7.79 12.27 0.03
C VAL A 127 -7.54 13.67 0.57
N THR A 128 -6.67 14.43 -0.09
CA THR A 128 -6.40 15.82 0.26
C THR A 128 -7.58 16.73 -0.06
N LYS A 129 -7.66 17.89 0.60
CA LYS A 129 -8.68 18.90 0.30
C LYS A 129 -8.65 19.34 -1.17
N SER A 130 -7.47 19.45 -1.78
CA SER A 130 -7.35 19.73 -3.23
C SER A 130 -7.94 18.64 -4.12
N GLN A 131 -7.66 17.37 -3.83
CA GLN A 131 -8.26 16.26 -4.59
C GLN A 131 -9.79 16.24 -4.39
N TRP A 132 -10.23 16.42 -3.14
CA TRP A 132 -11.64 16.51 -2.80
C TRP A 132 -12.36 17.56 -3.66
N ASP A 133 -11.82 18.78 -3.70
CA ASP A 133 -12.44 19.92 -4.40
C ASP A 133 -12.54 19.72 -5.92
N VAL A 134 -11.55 19.10 -6.57
CA VAL A 134 -11.61 18.83 -8.02
C VAL A 134 -12.80 17.93 -8.35
N VAL A 135 -12.90 16.79 -7.67
CA VAL A 135 -13.99 15.82 -7.89
C VAL A 135 -15.33 16.37 -7.38
N TYR A 136 -15.37 17.06 -6.24
CA TYR A 136 -16.60 17.66 -5.69
C TYR A 136 -17.24 18.65 -6.67
N ASN A 137 -16.44 19.56 -7.25
CA ASN A 137 -16.95 20.55 -8.20
C ASN A 137 -17.46 19.90 -9.49
N TRP A 138 -16.76 18.87 -9.98
CA TRP A 138 -17.25 18.05 -11.10
C TRP A 138 -18.56 17.33 -10.74
N ALA A 139 -18.62 16.74 -9.55
CA ALA A 139 -19.75 15.95 -9.08
C ALA A 139 -21.04 16.78 -8.98
N VAL A 140 -20.98 17.97 -8.37
CA VAL A 140 -22.14 18.88 -8.26
C VAL A 140 -22.65 19.31 -9.65
N ALA A 141 -21.74 19.56 -10.60
CA ALA A 141 -22.11 19.84 -11.99
C ALA A 141 -22.74 18.63 -12.73
N ASN A 142 -22.50 17.40 -12.25
CA ASN A 142 -22.97 16.13 -12.84
C ASN A 142 -24.04 15.42 -11.98
N GLY A 143 -24.79 16.19 -11.18
CA GLY A 143 -26.00 15.74 -10.50
C GLY A 143 -25.79 15.02 -9.16
N TYR A 144 -24.60 15.11 -8.57
CA TYR A 144 -24.37 14.64 -7.20
C TYR A 144 -24.76 15.70 -6.17
N SER A 145 -25.23 15.27 -5.00
CA SER A 145 -25.53 16.15 -3.86
C SER A 145 -24.85 15.66 -2.59
N PHE A 146 -24.09 16.55 -1.94
CA PHE A 146 -23.38 16.27 -0.69
C PHE A 146 -24.04 17.00 0.47
N VAL A 147 -24.02 16.42 1.66
CA VAL A 147 -24.49 17.08 2.89
C VAL A 147 -23.41 18.04 3.38
N ASN A 148 -22.15 17.61 3.32
CA ASN A 148 -21.00 18.40 3.72
C ASN A 148 -20.16 18.78 2.50
N VAL A 149 -19.72 20.04 2.43
CA VAL A 149 -18.84 20.54 1.36
C VAL A 149 -17.39 20.06 1.48
N GLY A 150 -17.02 19.46 2.62
CA GLY A 150 -15.66 19.10 2.99
C GLY A 150 -14.81 20.32 3.40
N SER A 151 -13.91 20.12 4.35
CA SER A 151 -12.96 21.13 4.83
C SER A 151 -11.56 20.54 4.89
N GLY A 152 -10.54 21.40 4.94
CA GLY A 152 -9.15 20.99 5.13
C GLY A 152 -8.36 22.17 5.69
N LYS A 153 -7.40 21.91 6.58
CA LYS A 153 -6.54 22.96 7.18
C LYS A 153 -5.78 23.76 6.11
N ALA A 154 -5.30 23.09 5.07
CA ALA A 154 -4.82 23.67 3.83
C ALA A 154 -5.09 22.69 2.66
N SER A 155 -4.76 23.06 1.42
CA SER A 155 -5.09 22.26 0.22
C SER A 155 -4.48 20.85 0.24
N ASN A 156 -3.24 20.71 0.70
CA ASN A 156 -2.50 19.45 0.79
C ASN A 156 -2.70 18.69 2.12
N HIS A 157 -3.61 19.15 2.99
CA HIS A 157 -4.04 18.41 4.18
C HIS A 157 -5.18 17.45 3.82
N PRO A 158 -5.41 16.37 4.58
CA PRO A 158 -6.57 15.51 4.39
C PRO A 158 -7.88 16.31 4.43
N VAL A 159 -8.84 15.92 3.58
CA VAL A 159 -10.20 16.39 3.71
C VAL A 159 -10.80 15.79 4.98
N HIS A 160 -11.44 16.65 5.76
CA HIS A 160 -12.22 16.29 6.94
C HIS A 160 -13.60 16.95 6.88
N THR A 161 -14.44 16.74 7.91
CA THR A 161 -15.87 17.13 7.88
C THR A 161 -16.57 16.57 6.64
N VAL A 162 -16.33 15.29 6.36
CA VAL A 162 -17.03 14.52 5.33
C VAL A 162 -17.68 13.29 5.98
N SER A 163 -18.98 13.09 5.69
CA SER A 163 -19.70 11.92 6.18
C SER A 163 -19.36 10.69 5.34
N TRP A 164 -19.64 9.49 5.85
CA TRP A 164 -19.46 8.25 5.08
C TRP A 164 -20.24 8.29 3.75
N TYR A 165 -21.48 8.84 3.79
CA TYR A 165 -22.30 9.02 2.59
C TYR A 165 -21.66 9.96 1.58
N ASP A 166 -21.05 11.06 2.04
CA ASP A 166 -20.36 12.01 1.17
C ASP A 166 -19.12 11.36 0.54
N CYS A 167 -18.38 10.54 1.28
CA CYS A 167 -17.22 9.81 0.74
C CYS A 167 -17.61 8.78 -0.34
N VAL A 168 -18.67 7.98 -0.15
CA VAL A 168 -19.10 7.01 -1.20
C VAL A 168 -19.65 7.70 -2.45
N LYS A 169 -20.34 8.84 -2.32
CA LYS A 169 -20.75 9.68 -3.46
C LYS A 169 -19.54 10.26 -4.18
N TRP A 170 -18.51 10.68 -3.45
CA TRP A 170 -17.27 11.19 -4.00
C TRP A 170 -16.50 10.13 -4.80
N CYS A 171 -16.38 8.90 -4.26
CA CYS A 171 -15.77 7.78 -4.98
C CYS A 171 -16.51 7.44 -6.29
N ASN A 172 -17.85 7.43 -6.25
CA ASN A 172 -18.65 7.30 -7.46
C ASN A 172 -18.40 8.43 -8.47
N ALA A 173 -18.33 9.68 -8.00
CA ALA A 173 -18.09 10.82 -8.87
C ALA A 173 -16.68 10.81 -9.49
N ARG A 174 -15.65 10.46 -8.73
CA ARG A 174 -14.29 10.23 -9.26
C ARG A 174 -14.30 9.14 -10.33
N SER A 175 -15.10 8.08 -10.13
CA SER A 175 -15.25 6.99 -11.11
C SER A 175 -15.81 7.51 -12.42
N GLU A 176 -16.96 8.19 -12.40
CA GLU A 176 -17.56 8.76 -13.62
C GLU A 176 -16.66 9.83 -14.28
N MET A 177 -16.01 10.69 -13.48
CA MET A 177 -15.08 11.73 -13.96
C MET A 177 -13.89 11.15 -14.73
N GLU A 178 -13.39 9.98 -14.31
CA GLU A 178 -12.28 9.26 -14.94
C GLU A 178 -12.75 8.19 -15.95
N GLY A 179 -14.06 8.10 -16.24
CA GLY A 179 -14.62 7.15 -17.22
C GLY A 179 -14.72 5.69 -16.76
N ARG A 180 -14.67 5.44 -15.45
CA ARG A 180 -14.78 4.11 -14.80
C ARG A 180 -16.22 3.81 -14.37
N THR A 181 -16.52 2.54 -14.15
CA THR A 181 -17.85 2.07 -13.68
C THR A 181 -18.04 2.37 -12.19
N PRO A 182 -19.07 3.14 -11.76
CA PRO A 182 -19.28 3.43 -10.34
C PRO A 182 -19.54 2.17 -9.51
N CYS A 183 -18.85 2.03 -8.36
CA CYS A 183 -19.04 0.89 -7.47
C CYS A 183 -20.37 0.93 -6.71
N TYR A 184 -20.89 2.11 -6.36
CA TYR A 184 -22.05 2.23 -5.48
C TYR A 184 -23.35 2.50 -6.23
N THR A 185 -24.39 1.71 -5.98
CA THR A 185 -25.70 1.89 -6.61
C THR A 185 -26.85 1.85 -5.60
N VAL A 186 -27.97 2.47 -5.96
CA VAL A 186 -29.27 2.26 -5.32
C VAL A 186 -30.25 1.86 -6.43
N SER A 187 -30.89 0.70 -6.25
CA SER A 187 -31.80 0.13 -7.27
C SER A 187 -31.17 0.04 -8.68
N GLY A 188 -29.87 -0.28 -8.75
CA GLY A 188 -29.11 -0.43 -9.99
C GLY A 188 -28.69 0.88 -10.68
N SER A 189 -29.01 2.05 -10.12
CA SER A 189 -28.53 3.36 -10.61
C SER A 189 -27.37 3.88 -9.76
N PRO A 190 -26.39 4.62 -10.31
CA PRO A 190 -25.29 5.20 -9.54
C PRO A 190 -25.79 6.01 -8.33
N TYR A 191 -25.18 5.77 -7.18
CA TYR A 191 -25.51 6.50 -5.96
C TYR A 191 -24.95 7.94 -6.03
N LYS A 192 -25.84 8.90 -6.27
CA LYS A 192 -25.51 10.33 -6.43
C LYS A 192 -26.07 11.24 -5.33
N THR A 193 -27.16 10.84 -4.67
CA THR A 193 -27.93 11.70 -3.75
C THR A 193 -28.45 10.92 -2.54
N GLY A 194 -28.86 11.64 -1.50
CA GLY A 194 -29.42 11.06 -0.26
C GLY A 194 -28.37 10.56 0.74
N GLN A 195 -28.87 9.79 1.71
CA GLN A 195 -28.15 9.17 2.83
C GLN A 195 -28.70 7.76 3.15
N SER A 196 -29.29 7.06 2.17
CA SER A 196 -29.51 5.60 2.28
C SER A 196 -28.19 4.86 2.06
N ALA A 197 -28.02 3.68 2.67
CA ALA A 197 -26.89 2.82 2.33
C ALA A 197 -27.04 2.31 0.88
N PRO A 198 -26.07 2.55 -0.02
CA PRO A 198 -26.05 1.92 -1.34
C PRO A 198 -25.61 0.46 -1.26
N ASP A 199 -25.82 -0.28 -2.35
CA ASP A 199 -25.15 -1.55 -2.63
C ASP A 199 -23.76 -1.28 -3.25
N CYS A 200 -22.77 -2.14 -2.99
CA CYS A 200 -21.42 -2.05 -3.58
C CYS A 200 -21.15 -3.20 -4.55
N ASN A 201 -20.92 -2.87 -5.82
CA ASN A 201 -20.40 -3.79 -6.81
C ASN A 201 -18.86 -3.84 -6.72
N PHE A 202 -18.33 -4.91 -6.13
CA PHE A 202 -16.89 -5.13 -5.99
C PHE A 202 -16.17 -5.55 -7.28
N GLU A 203 -16.94 -5.92 -8.33
CA GLU A 203 -16.42 -6.28 -9.66
C GLU A 203 -16.34 -5.06 -10.61
N ALA A 204 -16.76 -3.88 -10.15
CA ALA A 204 -16.61 -2.63 -10.92
C ALA A 204 -15.17 -2.09 -10.82
N ASP A 205 -14.69 -1.48 -11.90
CA ASP A 205 -13.36 -0.87 -12.03
C ASP A 205 -13.26 0.55 -11.44
N GLY A 206 -14.35 1.04 -10.83
CA GLY A 206 -14.42 2.34 -10.18
C GLY A 206 -13.76 2.39 -8.81
N TYR A 207 -13.82 3.59 -8.24
CA TYR A 207 -13.36 3.89 -6.90
C TYR A 207 -14.44 3.57 -5.87
N ARG A 208 -13.97 3.10 -4.71
CA ARG A 208 -14.77 2.82 -3.52
C ARG A 208 -13.94 3.08 -2.25
N LEU A 209 -14.59 3.12 -1.11
CA LEU A 209 -13.91 2.97 0.18
C LEU A 209 -13.28 1.57 0.28
N PRO A 210 -12.12 1.42 0.96
CA PRO A 210 -11.58 0.11 1.29
C PRO A 210 -12.56 -0.66 2.18
N THR A 211 -12.57 -1.98 2.04
CA THR A 211 -13.11 -2.81 3.11
C THR A 211 -12.23 -2.71 4.36
N SER A 212 -12.81 -3.06 5.49
CA SER A 212 -12.13 -3.19 6.76
C SER A 212 -10.91 -4.13 6.66
N ALA A 213 -11.02 -5.24 5.92
CA ALA A 213 -9.90 -6.16 5.72
C ALA A 213 -8.82 -5.60 4.79
N GLU A 214 -9.21 -4.95 3.69
CA GLU A 214 -8.27 -4.30 2.75
C GLU A 214 -7.48 -3.18 3.43
N TRP A 215 -8.13 -2.33 4.24
CA TRP A 215 -7.44 -1.27 4.98
C TRP A 215 -6.39 -1.82 5.93
N GLU A 216 -6.71 -2.84 6.74
CA GLU A 216 -5.76 -3.37 7.71
C GLU A 216 -4.60 -4.13 7.04
N TYR A 217 -4.90 -4.90 5.99
CA TYR A 217 -3.87 -5.57 5.20
C TYR A 217 -2.90 -4.54 4.59
N ALA A 218 -3.44 -3.45 4.05
CA ALA A 218 -2.70 -2.34 3.48
C ALA A 218 -1.87 -1.61 4.53
N ALA A 219 -2.45 -1.28 5.70
CA ALA A 219 -1.78 -0.60 6.80
C ALA A 219 -0.58 -1.38 7.34
N ARG A 220 -0.71 -2.70 7.45
CA ARG A 220 0.38 -3.60 7.87
C ARG A 220 1.58 -3.61 6.92
N GLY A 221 1.44 -3.18 5.66
CA GLY A 221 2.57 -2.92 4.76
C GLY A 221 3.50 -4.11 4.51
N GLY A 222 2.96 -5.34 4.56
CA GLY A 222 3.72 -6.59 4.47
C GLY A 222 4.28 -7.14 5.81
N LEU A 223 4.21 -6.38 6.90
CA LEU A 223 4.62 -6.84 8.24
C LEU A 223 3.54 -7.73 8.89
N GLN A 224 3.98 -8.70 9.69
CA GLN A 224 3.10 -9.61 10.44
C GLN A 224 3.19 -9.32 11.95
N GLY A 225 2.05 -9.32 12.64
CA GLY A 225 1.98 -9.17 14.10
C GLY A 225 2.48 -7.83 14.66
N LYS A 226 2.60 -6.79 13.82
CA LYS A 226 3.08 -5.46 14.24
C LYS A 226 1.93 -4.51 14.60
N ARG A 227 2.12 -3.72 15.66
CA ARG A 227 1.15 -2.71 16.10
C ARG A 227 0.94 -1.61 15.07
N PHE A 228 2.01 -1.15 14.44
CA PHE A 228 2.06 0.01 13.55
C PHE A 228 2.67 -0.36 12.18
N PRO A 229 2.49 0.46 11.13
CA PRO A 229 2.93 0.16 9.76
C PRO A 229 4.44 -0.09 9.59
N TRP A 230 5.25 0.37 10.54
CA TRP A 230 6.72 0.27 10.57
C TRP A 230 7.26 -0.59 11.74
N GLY A 231 6.41 -1.08 12.66
CA GLY A 231 6.88 -1.85 13.82
C GLY A 231 5.97 -1.79 15.04
N ASP A 232 6.57 -1.87 16.23
CA ASP A 232 5.83 -2.05 17.50
C ASP A 232 5.78 -0.81 18.40
N THR A 233 6.36 0.31 17.96
CA THR A 233 6.37 1.60 18.68
C THR A 233 5.96 2.76 17.77
N ILE A 234 5.47 3.84 18.39
CA ILE A 234 5.05 5.07 17.73
C ILE A 234 5.65 6.28 18.47
N THR A 235 6.02 7.30 17.70
CA THR A 235 6.46 8.62 18.16
C THR A 235 5.94 9.69 17.19
N HIS A 236 6.06 10.96 17.54
CA HIS A 236 5.76 12.06 16.61
C HIS A 236 6.61 12.06 15.34
N ASP A 237 7.79 11.42 15.32
CA ASP A 237 8.58 11.25 14.09
C ASP A 237 7.92 10.26 13.09
N ASN A 238 6.89 9.52 13.52
CA ASN A 238 6.23 8.50 12.70
C ASN A 238 4.79 8.86 12.32
N ALA A 239 4.11 9.69 13.11
CA ALA A 239 2.68 9.96 12.97
C ALA A 239 2.25 11.25 13.66
N ASN A 240 1.17 11.85 13.16
CA ASN A 240 0.46 12.94 13.83
C ASN A 240 -0.66 12.37 14.71
N TYR A 241 -0.47 12.36 16.02
CA TYR A 241 -1.42 11.82 17.00
C TYR A 241 -1.28 12.55 18.35
N TYR A 242 -2.19 12.31 19.27
CA TYR A 242 -2.18 12.91 20.60
C TYR A 242 -1.28 12.06 21.54
N ALA A 243 -0.02 12.47 21.70
CA ALA A 243 1.02 11.65 22.30
C ALA A 243 1.05 11.75 23.83
N ASN A 244 1.36 10.62 24.48
CA ASN A 244 1.72 10.52 25.89
C ASN A 244 2.45 9.19 26.14
N GLY A 245 3.78 9.20 26.16
CA GLY A 245 4.62 8.04 26.43
C GLY A 245 4.49 7.45 27.84
N SER A 246 3.79 8.13 28.76
CA SER A 246 3.39 7.57 30.06
C SER A 246 2.04 6.84 30.03
N ALA A 247 1.25 6.96 28.95
CA ALA A 247 -0.05 6.29 28.80
C ALA A 247 0.05 4.88 28.22
N TYR A 248 0.99 4.62 27.31
CA TYR A 248 1.18 3.33 26.66
C TYR A 248 2.66 3.00 26.50
N SER A 249 3.07 1.78 26.86
CA SER A 249 4.47 1.33 26.78
C SER A 249 5.05 1.22 25.37
N TYR A 250 4.23 1.39 24.34
CA TYR A 250 4.60 1.45 22.92
C TYR A 250 4.52 2.87 22.33
N ASP A 251 4.01 3.85 23.07
CA ASP A 251 4.22 5.26 22.75
C ASP A 251 5.62 5.62 23.27
N ALA A 252 6.59 5.65 22.37
CA ALA A 252 8.00 5.88 22.71
C ALA A 252 8.35 7.38 22.76
N SER A 253 7.34 8.27 22.73
CA SER A 253 7.55 9.70 22.85
C SER A 253 8.02 10.09 24.27
N ALA A 254 8.82 11.16 24.35
CA ALA A 254 9.35 11.66 25.63
C ALA A 254 8.29 12.42 26.48
N TYR A 255 7.05 12.52 26.01
CA TYR A 255 6.00 13.32 26.66
C TYR A 255 5.32 12.55 27.80
N THR A 256 5.35 13.11 29.00
CA THR A 256 4.68 12.57 30.20
C THR A 256 3.28 13.12 30.44
N THR A 257 2.85 14.06 29.60
CA THR A 257 1.49 14.63 29.57
C THR A 257 1.00 14.62 28.13
N TYR A 258 -0.32 14.61 27.95
CA TYR A 258 -0.92 14.60 26.62
C TYR A 258 -0.56 15.86 25.83
N THR A 259 -0.07 15.69 24.60
CA THR A 259 0.29 16.80 23.71
C THR A 259 -0.03 16.49 22.25
N PHE A 260 -0.40 17.52 21.50
CA PHE A 260 -0.49 17.46 20.05
C PHE A 260 0.90 17.47 19.42
N HIS A 261 0.98 17.16 18.13
CA HIS A 261 2.24 17.21 17.37
C HIS A 261 2.74 18.66 17.24
N PRO A 262 3.95 19.00 17.73
CA PRO A 262 4.41 20.39 17.90
C PRO A 262 4.65 21.15 16.59
N SER A 263 4.76 20.45 15.45
CA SER A 263 4.82 21.07 14.12
C SER A 263 3.44 21.40 13.52
N TYR A 264 2.35 20.88 14.09
CA TYR A 264 1.00 20.93 13.50
C TYR A 264 -0.09 21.48 14.43
N ASP A 265 0.20 21.65 15.72
CA ASP A 265 -0.64 22.31 16.73
C ASP A 265 -0.79 23.84 16.56
N SER A 266 -0.16 24.39 15.51
CA SER A 266 -0.17 25.79 15.14
C SER A 266 -0.75 26.01 13.73
N GLY A 267 -1.07 27.27 13.38
CA GLY A 267 -1.55 27.64 12.04
C GLY A 267 -3.04 27.38 11.77
N GLY A 268 -3.82 26.99 12.77
CA GLY A 268 -5.27 26.80 12.68
C GLY A 268 -5.73 25.40 13.11
N TYR A 269 -6.98 25.30 13.57
CA TYR A 269 -7.64 24.05 13.96
C TYR A 269 -8.44 23.48 12.79
N PRO A 270 -8.50 22.16 12.55
CA PRO A 270 -7.88 21.07 13.31
C PRO A 270 -6.37 20.93 13.06
N TYR A 271 -5.66 20.19 13.91
CA TYR A 271 -4.20 20.06 13.85
C TYR A 271 -3.70 18.92 12.95
N THR A 272 -4.34 18.74 11.79
CA THR A 272 -3.87 17.79 10.77
C THR A 272 -2.51 18.22 10.22
N SER A 273 -1.76 17.23 9.71
CA SER A 273 -0.53 17.41 8.94
C SER A 273 -0.84 17.39 7.44
N PRO A 274 0.04 17.93 6.57
CA PRO A 274 0.00 17.62 5.15
C PRO A 274 -0.04 16.11 4.94
N ALA A 275 -0.84 15.63 4.00
CA ALA A 275 -0.88 14.21 3.68
C ALA A 275 0.47 13.80 3.04
N GLY A 276 1.03 12.67 3.43
CA GLY A 276 2.39 12.25 3.08
C GLY A 276 3.51 12.84 3.93
N SER A 277 3.23 13.36 5.13
CA SER A 277 4.26 14.02 5.97
C SER A 277 5.27 13.07 6.63
N PHE A 278 4.89 11.80 6.85
CA PHE A 278 5.71 10.81 7.54
C PHE A 278 6.24 9.73 6.57
N ALA A 279 7.02 8.78 7.07
CA ALA A 279 7.52 7.69 6.24
C ALA A 279 6.38 6.75 5.81
N SER A 280 6.39 6.31 4.54
CA SER A 280 5.47 5.29 4.06
C SER A 280 5.79 3.91 4.63
N ASN A 281 4.78 3.04 4.69
CA ASN A 281 4.98 1.62 4.99
C ASN A 281 5.56 0.83 3.80
N GLY A 282 5.72 -0.50 3.95
CA GLY A 282 6.31 -1.37 2.93
C GLY A 282 5.56 -1.50 1.60
N TYR A 283 4.34 -0.95 1.49
CA TYR A 283 3.58 -0.84 0.23
C TYR A 283 3.58 0.58 -0.36
N GLY A 284 4.28 1.54 0.24
CA GLY A 284 4.28 2.94 -0.20
C GLY A 284 3.07 3.74 0.26
N LEU A 285 2.33 3.25 1.27
CA LEU A 285 1.21 3.96 1.88
C LEU A 285 1.66 4.83 3.05
N TYR A 286 1.20 6.08 3.04
CA TYR A 286 1.47 7.11 4.04
C TYR A 286 0.27 7.26 4.99
N ASP A 287 0.54 7.78 6.19
CA ASP A 287 -0.48 8.20 7.17
C ASP A 287 -1.50 7.11 7.58
N MET A 288 -1.18 5.83 7.38
CA MET A 288 -1.99 4.68 7.85
C MET A 288 -2.08 4.60 9.40
N SER A 289 -1.47 5.54 10.12
CA SER A 289 -1.50 5.71 11.57
C SER A 289 -1.45 7.19 11.90
N GLY A 290 -2.48 7.71 12.55
CA GLY A 290 -2.62 9.13 12.90
C GLY A 290 -3.31 9.96 11.83
N ASN A 291 -3.04 11.27 11.85
CA ASN A 291 -3.62 12.31 10.99
C ASN A 291 -5.16 12.36 11.00
N VAL A 292 -5.89 11.58 10.19
CA VAL A 292 -7.36 11.48 10.27
C VAL A 292 -7.87 10.04 10.32
N TRP A 293 -9.00 9.84 11.00
CA TRP A 293 -9.76 8.59 10.97
C TRP A 293 -10.28 8.36 9.56
N GLU A 294 -10.10 7.15 9.03
CA GLU A 294 -10.47 6.84 7.66
C GLU A 294 -11.73 5.97 7.59
N TRP A 295 -12.76 6.46 6.89
CA TRP A 295 -13.97 5.69 6.61
C TRP A 295 -13.68 4.42 5.79
N CYS A 296 -14.14 3.28 6.30
CA CYS A 296 -14.18 2.01 5.59
C CYS A 296 -15.60 1.68 5.09
N TRP A 297 -15.71 0.75 4.15
CA TRP A 297 -17.00 0.28 3.63
C TRP A 297 -17.87 -0.39 4.72
N ASP A 298 -17.27 -1.24 5.55
CA ASP A 298 -17.95 -2.17 6.45
C ASP A 298 -18.85 -1.50 7.50
N ALA A 299 -19.83 -2.26 8.00
CA ALA A 299 -20.80 -1.79 8.99
C ALA A 299 -20.84 -2.69 10.23
N SER A 300 -21.10 -2.07 11.39
CA SER A 300 -21.45 -2.73 12.65
C SER A 300 -22.80 -2.20 13.10
N GLY A 301 -23.87 -2.96 12.81
CA GLY A 301 -25.24 -2.48 12.97
C GLY A 301 -25.52 -1.27 12.08
N SER A 302 -25.92 -0.14 12.68
CA SER A 302 -26.15 1.13 12.00
C SER A 302 -24.90 2.02 11.83
N LEU A 303 -23.75 1.59 12.33
CA LEU A 303 -22.51 2.36 12.33
C LEU A 303 -21.57 1.85 11.23
N ARG A 304 -20.69 2.72 10.70
CA ARG A 304 -19.64 2.35 9.73
C ARG A 304 -18.27 2.28 10.39
N PHE A 305 -17.42 1.40 9.88
CA PHE A 305 -16.05 1.23 10.36
C PHE A 305 -15.20 2.46 10.04
N ILE A 306 -14.34 2.82 10.99
CA ILE A 306 -13.24 3.78 10.84
C ILE A 306 -11.93 3.16 11.34
N ARG A 307 -10.80 3.52 10.75
CA ARG A 307 -9.45 3.05 11.13
C ARG A 307 -8.40 4.17 11.09
N GLY A 308 -7.22 3.89 11.63
CA GLY A 308 -6.04 4.77 11.55
C GLY A 308 -5.77 5.64 12.78
N GLY A 309 -6.76 5.93 13.62
CA GLY A 309 -6.60 6.98 14.64
C GLY A 309 -6.62 8.36 13.98
N SER A 310 -6.14 9.39 14.68
CA SER A 310 -6.07 10.77 14.17
C SER A 310 -5.26 11.68 15.08
N TRP A 311 -5.03 12.92 14.66
CA TRP A 311 -4.27 13.95 15.36
C TRP A 311 -4.73 14.24 16.81
N ASP A 312 -6.01 13.99 17.15
CA ASP A 312 -6.61 14.16 18.48
C ASP A 312 -6.81 12.85 19.27
N TYR A 313 -6.35 11.70 18.75
CA TYR A 313 -6.48 10.39 19.42
C TYR A 313 -5.12 9.83 19.86
N LEU A 314 -5.15 9.03 20.93
CA LEU A 314 -3.95 8.44 21.53
C LEU A 314 -3.39 7.28 20.69
N ALA A 315 -2.11 6.94 20.95
CA ALA A 315 -1.37 5.86 20.30
C ALA A 315 -2.12 4.52 20.17
N ASN A 316 -2.98 4.17 21.13
CA ASN A 316 -3.73 2.91 21.11
C ASN A 316 -4.76 2.80 19.97
N PHE A 317 -5.18 3.93 19.39
CA PHE A 317 -6.10 3.99 18.26
C PHE A 317 -5.39 4.05 16.91
N ALA A 318 -4.11 4.44 16.89
CA ALA A 318 -3.29 4.49 15.68
C ALA A 318 -2.72 3.12 15.24
N ARG A 319 -3.12 2.02 15.90
CA ARG A 319 -2.64 0.66 15.62
C ARG A 319 -3.37 0.04 14.43
N CYS A 320 -2.66 -0.68 13.57
CA CYS A 320 -3.19 -1.29 12.35
C CYS A 320 -4.44 -2.16 12.61
N GLY A 321 -4.41 -2.99 13.66
CA GLY A 321 -5.50 -3.89 14.04
C GLY A 321 -6.74 -3.23 14.64
N ILE A 322 -6.72 -1.92 14.91
CA ILE A 322 -7.81 -1.25 15.61
C ILE A 322 -8.77 -0.58 14.64
N ALA A 323 -10.01 -1.09 14.67
CA ALA A 323 -11.17 -0.38 14.18
C ALA A 323 -11.94 0.28 15.31
N ASN A 324 -12.66 1.33 14.96
CA ASN A 324 -13.79 1.85 15.72
C ASN A 324 -14.98 2.00 14.78
N TRP A 325 -16.13 2.47 15.27
CA TRP A 325 -17.35 2.61 14.49
C TRP A 325 -18.08 3.91 14.81
N TYR A 326 -18.64 4.55 13.79
CA TYR A 326 -19.23 5.88 13.91
C TYR A 326 -20.49 6.02 13.03
N PRO A 327 -21.46 6.90 13.39
CA PRO A 327 -22.66 7.11 12.59
C PRO A 327 -22.32 7.66 11.19
N PRO A 328 -22.85 7.05 10.11
CA PRO A 328 -22.43 7.34 8.73
C PRO A 328 -22.86 8.72 8.21
N ASP A 329 -23.80 9.37 8.89
CA ASP A 329 -24.35 10.69 8.59
C ASP A 329 -23.57 11.85 9.25
N LEU A 330 -22.75 11.55 10.27
CA LEU A 330 -21.93 12.53 10.96
C LEU A 330 -20.58 12.76 10.26
N ALA A 331 -20.03 13.96 10.44
CA ALA A 331 -18.84 14.43 9.73
C ALA A 331 -17.86 15.19 10.65
N PRO A 332 -17.09 14.51 11.52
CA PRO A 332 -16.17 15.17 12.46
C PRO A 332 -14.94 15.82 11.81
N LEU A 333 -14.24 16.66 12.59
CA LEU A 333 -13.05 17.41 12.17
C LEU A 333 -11.76 16.58 12.10
N SER A 334 -11.76 15.36 12.65
CA SER A 334 -10.64 14.41 12.61
C SER A 334 -10.92 13.17 11.73
N TYR A 335 -11.92 13.24 10.85
CA TYR A 335 -12.41 12.10 10.05
C TYR A 335 -12.39 12.44 8.56
N GLY A 336 -11.66 11.63 7.78
CA GLY A 336 -11.54 11.67 6.32
C GLY A 336 -11.63 10.26 5.72
N PHE A 337 -10.94 10.01 4.62
CA PHE A 337 -10.91 8.71 3.94
C PHE A 337 -9.78 8.64 2.89
N ARG A 338 -9.51 7.43 2.41
CA ARG A 338 -8.78 7.16 1.17
C ARG A 338 -9.59 6.21 0.28
N ALA A 339 -9.43 6.27 -1.05
CA ALA A 339 -10.14 5.37 -1.96
C ALA A 339 -9.29 4.17 -2.39
N VAL A 340 -9.97 3.14 -2.90
CA VAL A 340 -9.38 1.98 -3.59
C VAL A 340 -10.13 1.69 -4.88
N CYS A 341 -9.47 1.02 -5.84
CA CYS A 341 -10.09 0.42 -7.02
C CYS A 341 -9.41 -0.91 -7.39
N ARG A 342 -9.89 -1.61 -8.41
CA ARG A 342 -9.29 -2.83 -8.97
C ARG A 342 -9.01 -2.65 -10.46
#